data_AF-A7VQE8-F1
#
_entry.id   AF-A7VQE8-F1
#
_cell.length_a   1.000
_cell.length_b   1.000
_cell.length_c   1.000
_cell.angle_alpha   90.00
_cell.angle_beta   90.00
_cell.angle_gamma   90.00
#
_symmetry.space_group_name_H-M   'P 1'
#
loop_
_entity.id
_entity.type
_entity.pdbx_description
1 polymer ?
#
loop_
_entity_poly.entity_id
_entity_poly.type
_entity_poly.pdbx_seq_one_letter_code
_entity_poly.pdbx_strand_id
1 'polypeptide(L)' 'MGYQRVVTYSLASENGASLRASNFLCEGAAGGPSWTGQRRRDYYISPPEKKIRWSVYF' A
#
# COMPACT_ATOMS: atom_id res chain seq x y z
N MET A 1 12.28 -12.38 15.62
CA MET A 1 11.73 -11.03 15.86
C MET A 1 10.24 -11.19 16.14
N GLY A 2 9.77 -10.87 17.35
CA GLY A 2 8.38 -11.13 17.80
C GLY A 2 7.34 -10.15 17.24
N TYR A 3 7.28 -9.99 15.92
CA TYR A 3 6.29 -9.13 15.28
C TYR A 3 4.91 -9.78 15.31
N GLN A 4 3.90 -9.01 15.71
CA GLN A 4 2.50 -9.47 15.75
C GLN A 4 1.74 -9.15 14.45
N ARG A 5 2.30 -8.25 13.63
CA ARG A 5 1.65 -7.76 12.41
C ARG A 5 2.68 -7.26 11.40
N VAL A 6 2.43 -7.53 10.12
CA VAL A 6 3.11 -6.88 8.99
C VAL A 6 2.08 -6.16 8.14
N VAL A 7 2.41 -4.94 7.71
CA VAL A 7 1.58 -4.12 6.82
C VAL A 7 2.39 -3.77 5.59
N THR A 8 1.79 -3.92 4.41
CA THR A 8 2.39 -3.52 3.14
C THR A 8 1.35 -2.87 2.22
N TYR A 9 1.80 -2.33 1.10
CA TYR A 9 0.97 -1.60 0.15
C TYR A 9 1.31 -1.98 -1.29
N SER A 10 0.29 -2.06 -2.13
CA SER A 10 0.40 -2.10 -3.59
C SER A 10 -0.28 -0.88 -4.19
N LEU A 11 -0.04 -0.58 -5.47
CA LEU A 11 -0.86 0.34 -6.24
C LEU A 11 -2.29 -0.21 -6.38
N ALA A 12 -3.29 0.65 -6.58
CA ALA A 12 -4.67 0.24 -6.82
C ALA A 12 -4.84 -0.52 -8.14
N SER A 13 -4.02 -0.18 -9.14
CA SER A 13 -3.95 -0.86 -10.42
C SER A 13 -3.33 -2.27 -10.34
N GLU A 14 -2.56 -2.57 -9.29
CA GLU A 14 -1.94 -3.88 -9.09
C GLU A 14 -2.90 -4.87 -8.44
N ASN A 15 -2.93 -6.10 -8.95
CA ASN A 15 -3.88 -7.08 -8.46
C ASN A 15 -3.55 -7.58 -7.03
N GLY A 16 -2.28 -7.64 -6.60
CA GLY A 16 -1.88 -8.21 -5.30
C GLY A 16 -1.89 -9.75 -5.23
N ALA A 17 -1.63 -10.45 -6.35
CA ALA A 17 -1.66 -11.91 -6.41
C ALA A 17 -0.73 -12.61 -5.40
N SER A 18 0.51 -12.13 -5.25
CA SER A 18 1.47 -12.69 -4.28
C SER A 18 1.01 -12.49 -2.83
N LEU A 19 0.44 -11.33 -2.51
CA LEU A 19 -0.08 -11.02 -1.18
C LEU A 19 -1.25 -11.92 -0.80
N ARG A 20 -2.18 -12.16 -1.75
CA ARG A 20 -3.24 -13.16 -1.58
C ARG A 20 -2.70 -14.57 -1.36
N ALA A 21 -1.71 -14.99 -2.16
CA ALA A 21 -1.08 -16.30 -2.00
C ALA A 21 -0.33 -16.45 -0.66
N SER A 22 0.18 -15.35 -0.10
CA SER A 22 0.86 -15.31 1.20
C SER A 22 -0.07 -15.00 2.37
N ASN A 23 -1.39 -15.15 2.20
CA ASN A 23 -2.39 -14.98 3.25
C ASN A 23 -2.46 -13.59 3.89
N PHE A 24 -2.05 -12.54 3.15
CA PHE A 24 -2.34 -11.17 3.56
C PHE A 24 -3.82 -10.85 3.36
N LEU A 25 -4.40 -10.17 4.34
CA LEU A 25 -5.74 -9.59 4.27
C LEU A 25 -5.69 -8.27 3.49
N CYS A 26 -6.59 -8.13 2.52
CA CYS A 26 -6.82 -6.86 1.82
C CYS A 26 -7.64 -5.93 2.69
N GLU A 27 -7.04 -4.85 3.19
CA GLU A 27 -7.73 -3.83 4.00
C GLU A 27 -8.37 -2.72 3.12
N GLY A 28 -8.21 -2.80 1.81
CA GLY A 28 -8.78 -1.87 0.84
C GLY A 28 -7.93 -0.62 0.60
N ALA A 29 -8.56 0.38 -0.03
CA ALA A 29 -7.87 1.60 -0.47
C ALA A 29 -7.46 2.48 0.72
N ALA A 30 -6.21 2.95 0.70
CA ALA A 30 -5.61 3.77 1.76
C ALA A 30 -4.91 5.01 1.18
N GLY A 31 -5.06 6.12 1.91
CA GLY A 31 -4.38 7.39 1.60
C GLY A 31 -4.97 8.14 0.39
N GLY A 32 -4.25 9.19 0.00
CA GLY A 32 -4.51 9.97 -1.21
C GLY A 32 -3.71 9.45 -2.42
N PRO A 33 -4.01 9.96 -3.63
CA PRO A 33 -3.34 9.55 -4.86
C PRO A 33 -1.87 10.00 -4.95
N SER A 34 -1.48 11.02 -4.20
CA SER A 34 -0.11 11.54 -4.21
C SER A 34 0.22 12.26 -2.89
N TRP A 35 1.50 12.57 -2.71
CA TRP A 35 1.98 13.36 -1.56
C TRP A 35 1.44 14.78 -1.60
N THR A 36 0.87 15.23 -0.49
CA THR A 36 0.36 16.59 -0.29
C THR A 36 1.25 17.38 0.69
N GLY A 37 1.09 18.70 0.73
CA GLY A 37 1.78 19.58 1.68
C GLY A 37 3.11 20.14 1.19
N GLN A 38 3.84 20.82 2.09
CA GLN A 38 5.07 21.58 1.80
C GLN A 38 6.22 20.73 1.21
N ARG A 39 6.20 19.41 1.45
CA ARG A 39 7.23 18.49 0.94
C ARG A 39 6.83 17.77 -0.35
N ARG A 40 5.71 18.15 -0.97
CA ARG A 40 5.34 17.65 -2.30
C ARG A 40 6.43 18.07 -3.28
N ARG A 41 6.85 17.14 -4.16
CA ARG A 41 7.80 17.43 -5.22
C ARG A 41 7.06 17.72 -6.52
N ASP A 42 7.63 18.59 -7.34
CA ASP A 42 7.02 19.03 -8.60
C ASP A 42 7.35 18.12 -9.79
N TYR A 43 8.24 17.16 -9.59
CA TYR A 43 8.56 16.12 -10.57
C TYR A 43 7.83 14.81 -10.26
N TYR A 44 7.72 13.94 -11.26
CA TYR A 44 7.08 12.63 -11.13
C TYR A 44 7.82 11.73 -10.13
N ILE A 45 7.09 11.22 -9.13
CA ILE A 45 7.60 10.26 -8.13
C ILE A 45 6.90 8.90 -8.29
N SER A 46 5.58 8.93 -8.46
CA SER A 46 4.74 7.73 -8.55
C SER A 46 3.46 8.07 -9.30
N PRO A 47 2.75 7.06 -9.83
CA PRO A 47 1.43 7.27 -10.41
C PRO A 47 0.50 7.96 -9.39
N PRO A 48 -0.36 8.89 -9.82
CA PRO A 48 -1.30 9.59 -8.95
C PRO A 48 -2.52 8.70 -8.66
N GLU A 49 -2.31 7.55 -8.04
CA GLU A 49 -3.36 6.60 -7.68
C GLU A 49 -3.31 6.20 -6.20
N LYS A 50 -4.47 5.75 -5.68
CA LYS A 50 -4.54 5.25 -4.30
C LYS A 50 -3.72 3.96 -4.18
N LYS A 51 -3.35 3.62 -2.95
CA LYS A 51 -2.73 2.33 -2.63
C LYS A 51 -3.75 1.39 -2.02
N ILE A 52 -3.57 0.10 -2.19
CA ILE A 52 -4.27 -0.92 -1.40
C ILE A 52 -3.38 -1.30 -0.23
N ARG A 53 -3.94 -1.27 0.98
CA ARG A 53 -3.26 -1.73 2.19
C ARG A 53 -3.51 -3.22 2.37
N TRP A 54 -2.46 -3.92 2.78
CA TRP A 54 -2.47 -5.34 3.08
C TRP A 54 -1.89 -5.59 4.46
N SER A 55 -2.45 -6.53 5.21
CA SER A 55 -1.86 -6.94 6.48
C SER A 55 -1.94 -8.43 6.76
N VAL A 56 -0.93 -8.95 7.46
CA VAL A 56 -0.92 -10.31 8.02
C VAL A 56 -0.57 -10.22 9.50
N TYR A 57 -1.15 -11.14 10.28
CA TYR A 57 -0.95 -11.27 11.71
C TYR A 57 -0.32 -12.63 12.00
N PHE A 58 0.49 -12.71 13.06
CA PHE A 58 1.21 -13.92 13.47
C PHE A 58 0.84 -14.34 14.88
#